data_AF-A0A2M7UMI7-F1
#
_entry.id   AF-A0A2M7UMI7-F1
#
_cell.length_a   1.000
_cell.length_b   1.000
_cell.length_c   1.000
_cell.angle_alpha   90.00
_cell.angle_beta   90.00
_cell.angle_gamma   90.00
#
_symmetry.space_group_name_H-M   'P 1'
#
loop_
_entity.id
_entity.type
_entity.pdbx_description
1 polymer ?
#
loop_
_entity_poly.entity_id
_entity_poly.type
_entity_poly.pdbx_seq_one_letter_code
_entity_poly.pdbx_strand_id
1 'polypeptide(L)'
;RTTLLIKNKDVIERGTPINRGHLNLQELFIMTDVQTVQRYIINEVQHIYSSQGQTINDRHIEIIVKQMFCKVRVIHPGDSETLPGQVINIGQFEKFNQELRDAKRREIHGERLLLGISRVAITTDSWLSAASFQETIRVLVEASTTKRIDQLKGLKENVIIGKLIPAGQIYRDRLAQQKEKSK
;
A
#
# COMPACT_ATOMS: atom_id res chain seq x y z
N ARG A 1 -21.03 17.22 24.69
CA ARG A 1 -22.36 17.04 24.07
C ARG A 1 -22.13 16.58 22.64
N THR A 2 -22.51 15.36 22.31
CA THR A 2 -22.33 14.81 20.95
C THR A 2 -23.49 15.25 20.08
N THR A 3 -23.22 16.01 19.03
CA THR A 3 -24.25 16.44 18.08
C THR A 3 -24.54 15.30 17.11
N LEU A 4 -25.80 14.88 17.02
CA LEU A 4 -26.25 13.85 16.09
C LEU A 4 -26.47 14.45 14.69
N LEU A 5 -26.13 13.69 13.66
CA LEU A 5 -26.26 14.07 12.25
C LEU A 5 -27.56 13.55 11.60
N ILE A 6 -28.18 12.53 12.20
CA ILE A 6 -29.35 11.84 11.67
C ILE A 6 -30.64 12.23 12.42
N LYS A 7 -31.79 12.10 11.76
CA LYS A 7 -33.12 12.27 12.35
C LYS A 7 -33.82 10.93 12.53
N ASN A 8 -34.86 10.92 13.35
CA ASN A 8 -35.70 9.75 13.52
C ASN A 8 -36.39 9.39 12.19
N LYS A 9 -36.32 8.11 11.82
CA LYS A 9 -36.83 7.51 10.57
C LYS A 9 -36.01 7.78 9.30
N ASP A 10 -34.80 8.33 9.42
CA ASP A 10 -33.88 8.39 8.29
C ASP A 10 -33.39 6.98 7.93
N VAL A 11 -33.37 6.68 6.63
CA VAL A 11 -32.73 5.46 6.10
C VAL A 11 -31.26 5.79 5.87
N ILE A 12 -30.38 5.03 6.50
CA ILE A 12 -28.93 5.23 6.41
C ILE A 12 -28.26 4.01 5.78
N GLU A 13 -27.22 4.27 4.99
CA GLU A 13 -26.38 3.22 4.42
C GLU A 13 -25.27 2.81 5.40
N ARG A 14 -24.74 1.60 5.21
CA ARG A 14 -23.66 1.07 6.05
C ARG A 14 -22.43 1.99 5.93
N GLY A 15 -21.91 2.42 7.08
CA GLY A 15 -20.76 3.33 7.16
C GLY A 15 -21.12 4.82 7.28
N THR A 16 -22.41 5.18 7.28
CA THR A 16 -22.85 6.57 7.47
C THR A 16 -22.53 7.06 8.89
N PRO A 17 -21.87 8.23 9.06
CA PRO A 17 -21.60 8.80 10.38
C PRO A 17 -22.89 9.22 11.09
N ILE A 18 -23.07 8.75 12.31
CA ILE A 18 -24.25 9.06 13.15
C ILE A 18 -24.02 10.30 14.00
N ASN A 19 -22.79 10.48 14.48
CA ASN A 19 -22.36 11.60 15.31
C ASN A 19 -21.37 12.50 14.56
N ARG A 20 -21.27 13.76 15.00
CA ARG A 20 -20.14 14.61 14.62
C ARG A 20 -18.87 14.14 15.32
N GLY A 21 -17.79 14.03 14.55
CA GLY A 21 -16.47 13.65 15.05
C GLY A 21 -15.65 12.96 13.97
N HIS A 22 -14.44 12.56 14.33
CA HIS A 22 -13.54 11.83 13.45
C HIS A 22 -13.96 10.35 13.39
N LEU A 23 -13.91 9.77 12.19
CA LEU A 23 -14.16 8.35 11.99
C LEU A 23 -12.92 7.51 12.27
N ASN A 24 -13.15 6.32 12.84
CA ASN A 24 -12.12 5.29 12.91
C ASN A 24 -11.95 4.66 11.52
N LEU A 25 -10.76 4.83 10.93
CA LEU A 25 -10.45 4.36 9.59
C LEU A 25 -10.55 2.83 9.45
N GLN A 26 -10.21 2.07 10.50
CA GLN A 26 -10.28 0.60 10.45
C GLN A 26 -11.74 0.12 10.42
N GLU A 27 -12.59 0.72 11.25
CA GLU A 27 -14.02 0.42 11.25
C GLU A 27 -14.67 0.81 9.94
N LEU A 28 -14.37 2.02 9.44
CA LEU A 28 -14.86 2.49 8.15
C LEU A 28 -14.45 1.53 7.02
N PHE A 29 -13.20 1.06 7.04
CA PHE A 29 -12.68 0.13 6.03
C PHE A 29 -13.38 -1.23 6.04
N ILE A 30 -13.71 -1.77 7.21
CA ILE A 30 -14.44 -3.03 7.35
C ILE A 30 -15.92 -2.88 6.93
N MET A 31 -16.49 -1.69 7.14
CA MET A 31 -17.90 -1.42 6.86
C MET A 31 -18.19 -1.03 5.41
N THR A 32 -17.23 -0.38 4.74
CA THR A 32 -17.41 0.20 3.40
C THR A 32 -16.45 -0.46 2.40
N ASP A 33 -15.55 0.33 1.80
CA ASP A 33 -14.63 -0.07 0.75
C ASP A 33 -13.34 0.78 0.79
N VAL A 34 -12.35 0.39 0.00
CA VAL A 34 -11.06 1.09 -0.08
C VAL A 34 -11.25 2.55 -0.53
N GLN A 35 -12.06 2.81 -1.55
CA GLN A 35 -12.17 4.14 -2.15
C GLN A 35 -12.83 5.13 -1.20
N THR A 36 -13.86 4.70 -0.46
CA THR A 36 -14.53 5.54 0.54
C THR A 36 -13.54 5.97 1.64
N VAL A 37 -12.72 5.04 2.15
CA VAL A 37 -11.72 5.37 3.17
C VAL A 37 -10.62 6.26 2.61
N GLN A 38 -10.15 6.01 1.39
CA GLN A 38 -9.14 6.84 0.74
C GLN A 38 -9.63 8.28 0.57
N ARG A 39 -10.87 8.46 0.09
CA ARG A 39 -11.50 9.77 -0.09
C ARG A 39 -11.68 10.50 1.23
N TYR A 40 -12.08 9.79 2.28
CA TYR A 40 -12.17 10.35 3.62
C TYR A 40 -10.82 10.90 4.10
N ILE A 41 -9.73 10.12 3.97
CA ILE A 41 -8.39 10.55 4.37
C ILE A 41 -7.95 11.79 3.57
N ILE A 42 -8.15 11.78 2.26
CA ILE A 42 -7.77 12.91 1.39
C ILE A 42 -8.51 14.19 1.82
N ASN A 43 -9.83 14.11 2.01
CA ASN A 43 -10.66 15.25 2.38
C ASN A 43 -10.27 15.82 3.76
N GLU A 44 -10.03 14.96 4.76
CA GLU A 44 -9.64 15.41 6.10
C GLU A 44 -8.28 16.08 6.11
N VAL A 45 -7.28 15.51 5.42
CA VAL A 45 -5.95 16.12 5.30
C VAL A 45 -6.04 17.45 4.56
N GLN A 46 -6.78 17.50 3.45
CA GLN A 46 -6.97 18.71 2.65
C GLN A 46 -7.66 19.82 3.46
N HIS A 47 -8.66 19.47 4.27
CA HIS A 47 -9.36 20.42 5.14
C HIS A 47 -8.42 21.07 6.16
N ILE A 48 -7.50 20.30 6.75
CA ILE A 48 -6.50 20.83 7.68
C ILE A 48 -5.57 21.83 6.99
N TYR A 49 -5.00 21.48 5.83
CA TYR A 49 -4.14 22.41 5.09
C TYR A 49 -4.87 23.65 4.60
N SER A 50 -6.10 23.48 4.10
CA SER A 50 -6.95 24.59 3.66
C SER A 50 -7.28 25.53 4.81
N SER A 51 -7.54 25.00 6.02
CA SER A 51 -7.79 25.81 7.22
C SER A 51 -6.58 26.64 7.66
N GLN A 52 -5.37 26.21 7.29
CA GLN A 52 -4.11 26.94 7.51
C GLN A 52 -3.75 27.87 6.33
N GLY A 53 -4.64 28.01 5.33
CA GLY A 53 -4.44 28.85 4.16
C GLY A 53 -3.48 28.28 3.12
N GLN A 54 -3.11 27.00 3.21
CA GLN A 54 -2.23 26.33 2.25
C GLN A 54 -3.03 25.48 1.27
N THR A 55 -2.82 25.71 -0.02
CA THR A 55 -3.44 24.91 -1.08
C THR A 55 -2.49 23.78 -1.50
N ILE A 56 -2.92 22.54 -1.30
CA ILE A 56 -2.21 21.33 -1.77
C ILE A 56 -3.05 20.68 -2.86
N ASN A 57 -2.38 20.17 -3.90
CA ASN A 57 -3.05 19.38 -4.93
C ASN A 57 -3.29 17.95 -4.41
N ASP A 58 -4.53 17.48 -4.49
CA ASP A 58 -4.95 16.15 -4.00
C ASP A 58 -4.08 15.01 -4.52
N ARG A 59 -3.53 15.13 -5.73
CA ARG A 59 -2.62 14.13 -6.32
C ARG A 59 -1.42 13.79 -5.43
N HIS A 60 -0.92 14.74 -4.65
CA HIS A 60 0.19 14.49 -3.73
C HIS A 60 -0.24 13.65 -2.53
N ILE A 61 -1.43 13.91 -1.99
CA ILE A 61 -1.99 13.18 -0.86
C ILE A 61 -2.40 11.78 -1.33
N GLU A 62 -3.00 11.66 -2.51
CA GLU A 62 -3.37 10.39 -3.14
C GLU A 62 -2.18 9.43 -3.26
N ILE A 63 -0.99 9.93 -3.63
CA ILE A 63 0.22 9.10 -3.73
C ILE A 63 0.56 8.48 -2.37
N ILE A 64 0.44 9.25 -1.28
CA ILE A 64 0.73 8.76 0.08
C ILE A 64 -0.34 7.75 0.52
N VAL A 65 -1.62 8.11 0.34
CA VAL A 65 -2.76 7.26 0.69
C VAL A 65 -2.71 5.93 -0.09
N LYS A 66 -2.33 5.95 -1.36
CA LYS A 66 -2.11 4.74 -2.16
C LYS A 66 -1.10 3.79 -1.51
N GLN A 67 -0.03 4.31 -0.89
CA GLN A 67 0.96 3.49 -0.19
C GLN A 67 0.40 2.84 1.08
N MET A 68 -0.51 3.51 1.80
CA MET A 68 -1.15 2.93 2.99
C MET A 68 -1.97 1.66 2.69
N PHE A 69 -2.44 1.52 1.45
CA PHE A 69 -3.21 0.37 0.97
C PHE A 69 -2.41 -0.53 0.00
N CYS A 70 -1.08 -0.48 0.00
CA CYS A 70 -0.28 -1.24 -0.99
C CYS A 70 -0.07 -2.72 -0.63
N LYS A 71 -0.52 -3.16 0.55
CA LYS A 71 -0.28 -4.52 1.06
C LYS A 71 -1.56 -5.34 1.15
N VAL A 72 -1.42 -6.64 0.92
CA VAL A 72 -2.47 -7.65 1.01
C VAL A 72 -1.96 -8.78 1.90
N ARG A 73 -2.79 -9.23 2.85
CA ARG A 73 -2.56 -10.45 3.63
C ARG A 73 -3.22 -11.62 2.92
N VAL A 74 -2.47 -12.67 2.65
CA VAL A 74 -3.00 -13.90 2.08
C VAL A 74 -3.82 -14.63 3.14
N ILE A 75 -5.07 -14.97 2.83
CA ILE A 75 -5.94 -15.80 3.66
C ILE A 75 -5.85 -17.24 3.17
N HIS A 76 -6.07 -17.45 1.87
CA HIS A 76 -5.93 -18.74 1.21
C HIS A 76 -4.92 -18.64 0.07
N PRO A 77 -3.84 -19.44 0.10
CA PRO A 77 -2.77 -19.37 -0.90
C PRO A 77 -3.13 -19.98 -2.25
N GLY A 78 -4.27 -20.68 -2.36
CA GLY A 78 -4.65 -21.39 -3.58
C GLY A 78 -3.59 -22.43 -3.97
N ASP A 79 -3.22 -22.45 -5.25
CA ASP A 79 -2.15 -23.31 -5.78
C ASP A 79 -0.82 -22.54 -5.97
N SER A 80 -0.66 -21.40 -5.28
CA SER A 80 0.56 -20.58 -5.33
C SER A 80 1.60 -21.04 -4.30
N GLU A 81 2.84 -20.52 -4.43
CA GLU A 81 3.91 -20.72 -3.45
C GLU A 81 3.76 -19.83 -2.20
N THR A 82 2.72 -18.99 -2.12
CA THR A 82 2.52 -18.10 -0.97
C THR A 82 2.04 -18.87 0.25
N LEU A 83 2.28 -18.30 1.44
CA LEU A 83 1.86 -18.90 2.69
C LEU A 83 0.62 -18.17 3.26
N PRO A 84 -0.31 -18.90 3.93
CA PRO A 84 -1.38 -18.27 4.68
C PRO A 84 -0.81 -17.29 5.72
N GLY A 85 -1.37 -16.09 5.81
CA GLY A 85 -0.93 -15.01 6.69
C GLY A 85 0.23 -14.18 6.15
N GLN A 86 0.86 -14.56 5.03
CA GLN A 86 1.93 -13.79 4.40
C GLN A 86 1.39 -12.44 3.90
N VAL A 87 2.17 -11.37 4.12
CA VAL A 87 1.84 -10.03 3.63
C VAL A 87 2.66 -9.74 2.38
N ILE A 88 1.99 -9.56 1.25
CA ILE A 88 2.61 -9.28 -0.05
C ILE A 88 2.13 -7.96 -0.62
N ASN A 89 2.83 -7.46 -1.64
CA ASN A 89 2.42 -6.26 -2.36
C ASN A 89 1.19 -6.54 -3.22
N ILE A 90 0.27 -5.58 -3.33
CA ILE A 90 -0.91 -5.68 -4.19
C ILE A 90 -0.53 -5.98 -5.65
N GLY A 91 0.55 -5.38 -6.16
CA GLY A 91 0.98 -5.65 -7.54
C GLY A 91 1.53 -7.07 -7.74
N GLN A 92 2.14 -7.66 -6.71
CA GLN A 92 2.56 -9.07 -6.75
C GLN A 92 1.37 -10.01 -6.63
N PHE A 93 0.42 -9.70 -5.73
CA PHE A 93 -0.83 -10.45 -5.57
C PHE A 93 -1.61 -10.50 -6.89
N GLU A 94 -1.80 -9.36 -7.56
CA GLU A 94 -2.48 -9.27 -8.85
C GLU A 94 -1.75 -10.07 -9.93
N LYS A 95 -0.41 -9.99 -9.98
CA LYS A 95 0.41 -10.74 -10.93
C LYS A 95 0.31 -12.25 -10.72
N PHE A 96 0.45 -12.73 -9.48
CA PHE A 96 0.33 -14.16 -9.18
C PHE A 96 -1.07 -14.69 -9.52
N ASN A 97 -2.13 -13.93 -9.21
CA ASN A 97 -3.48 -14.32 -9.59
C ASN A 97 -3.68 -14.32 -11.10
N GLN A 98 -3.05 -13.39 -11.84
CA GLN A 98 -3.09 -13.42 -13.30
C GLN A 98 -2.42 -14.68 -13.85
N GLU A 99 -1.22 -15.04 -13.38
CA GLU A 99 -0.50 -16.25 -13.80
C GLU A 99 -1.29 -17.53 -13.47
N LEU A 100 -1.93 -17.60 -12.30
CA LEU A 100 -2.75 -18.75 -11.90
C LEU A 100 -4.03 -18.86 -12.73
N ARG A 101 -4.67 -17.74 -13.06
CA ARG A 101 -5.83 -17.70 -13.96
C ARG A 101 -5.48 -18.22 -15.35
N ASP A 102 -4.35 -17.77 -15.89
CA ASP A 102 -3.88 -18.20 -17.21
C ASP A 102 -3.57 -19.70 -17.22
N ALA A 103 -3.06 -20.23 -16.10
CA ALA A 103 -2.81 -21.66 -15.88
C ALA A 103 -4.06 -22.47 -15.46
N LYS A 104 -5.24 -21.86 -15.33
CA LYS A 104 -6.50 -22.46 -14.82
C LYS A 104 -6.35 -23.15 -13.45
N ARG A 105 -5.52 -22.58 -12.58
CA ARG A 105 -5.29 -23.03 -11.20
C ARG A 105 -6.10 -22.19 -10.19
N ARG A 106 -6.14 -22.62 -8.94
CA ARG A 106 -6.84 -21.88 -7.88
C ARG A 106 -6.09 -20.60 -7.53
N GLU A 107 -6.80 -19.48 -7.59
CA GLU A 107 -6.27 -18.15 -7.25
C GLU A 107 -6.00 -18.00 -5.74
N ILE A 108 -5.17 -17.02 -5.43
CA ILE A 108 -4.89 -16.56 -4.07
C ILE A 108 -6.04 -15.66 -3.61
N HIS A 109 -6.60 -15.96 -2.45
CA HIS A 109 -7.54 -15.07 -1.76
C HIS A 109 -6.81 -14.34 -0.63
N GLY A 110 -6.95 -13.03 -0.59
CA GLY A 110 -6.35 -12.19 0.43
C GLY A 110 -7.19 -10.98 0.77
N GLU A 111 -6.96 -10.44 1.95
CA GLU A 111 -7.56 -9.18 2.42
C GLU A 111 -6.56 -8.04 2.27
N ARG A 112 -7.04 -6.91 1.75
CA ARG A 112 -6.21 -5.70 1.65
C ARG A 112 -6.04 -5.11 3.05
N LEU A 113 -4.82 -4.67 3.36
CA LEU A 113 -4.52 -4.08 4.66
C LEU A 113 -4.46 -2.56 4.58
N LEU A 114 -5.01 -1.89 5.60
CA LEU A 114 -4.74 -0.50 5.89
C LEU A 114 -3.61 -0.41 6.91
N LEU A 115 -2.42 0.01 6.45
CA LEU A 115 -1.23 0.14 7.28
C LEU A 115 -0.80 1.60 7.40
N GLY A 116 -0.34 1.99 8.59
CA GLY A 116 0.31 3.28 8.80
C GLY A 116 1.64 3.38 8.03
N ILE A 117 2.04 4.60 7.68
CA ILE A 117 3.21 4.87 6.84
C ILE A 117 4.51 4.20 7.35
N SER A 118 4.74 4.18 8.66
CA SER A 118 5.95 3.56 9.24
C SER A 118 5.95 2.04 9.06
N ARG A 119 4.80 1.39 9.22
CA ARG A 119 4.67 -0.06 8.99
C ARG A 119 4.84 -0.40 7.51
N VAL A 120 4.30 0.43 6.61
CA VAL A 120 4.49 0.26 5.15
C VAL A 120 5.97 0.35 4.78
N ALA A 121 6.69 1.33 5.34
CA ALA A 121 8.10 1.55 5.05
C ALA A 121 9.00 0.37 5.47
N ILE A 122 8.70 -0.26 6.61
CA ILE A 122 9.44 -1.45 7.09
C ILE A 122 9.09 -2.70 6.26
N THR A 123 7.85 -2.80 5.78
CA THR A 123 7.36 -3.96 5.01
C THR A 123 7.64 -3.82 3.50
N THR A 124 8.59 -2.96 3.10
CA THR A 124 8.92 -2.78 1.69
C THR A 124 9.61 -4.03 1.11
N ASP A 125 9.61 -4.13 -0.22
CA ASP A 125 10.10 -5.34 -0.90
C ASP A 125 11.64 -5.43 -0.87
N SER A 126 12.32 -4.29 -0.74
CA SER A 126 13.76 -4.19 -0.55
C SER A 126 14.11 -4.15 0.94
N TRP A 127 14.87 -5.14 1.39
CA TRP A 127 15.28 -5.22 2.78
C TRP A 127 16.33 -4.15 3.10
N LEU A 128 17.15 -3.74 2.11
CA LEU A 128 18.18 -2.73 2.31
C LEU A 128 17.56 -1.35 2.60
N SER A 129 16.50 -1.01 1.87
CA SER A 129 15.74 0.22 2.10
C SER A 129 14.98 0.19 3.42
N ALA A 130 14.34 -0.94 3.76
CA ALA A 130 13.68 -1.12 5.05
C ALA A 130 14.67 -0.96 6.22
N ALA A 131 15.83 -1.62 6.15
CA ALA A 131 16.85 -1.59 7.21
C ALA A 131 17.43 -0.17 7.43
N SER A 132 17.47 0.65 6.38
CA SER A 132 17.90 2.05 6.46
C SER A 132 16.88 2.99 7.14
N PHE A 133 15.62 2.56 7.25
CA PHE A 133 14.56 3.38 7.85
C PHE A 133 14.50 3.19 9.37
N GLN A 134 14.11 1.99 9.83
CA GLN A 134 13.94 1.64 11.24
C GLN A 134 14.13 0.12 11.44
N GLU A 135 14.17 -0.35 12.70
CA GLU A 135 14.25 -1.78 13.06
C GLU A 135 15.40 -2.55 12.38
N THR A 136 16.54 -1.90 12.15
CA THR A 136 17.66 -2.39 11.34
C THR A 136 18.11 -3.82 11.67
N ILE A 137 18.31 -4.14 12.95
CA ILE A 137 18.75 -5.48 13.38
C ILE A 137 17.71 -6.55 12.99
N ARG A 138 16.43 -6.29 13.25
CA ARG A 138 15.35 -7.23 12.95
C ARG A 138 15.27 -7.50 11.45
N VAL A 139 15.31 -6.45 10.63
CA VAL A 139 15.25 -6.57 9.16
C VAL A 139 16.44 -7.35 8.61
N LEU A 140 17.66 -7.11 9.12
CA LEU A 140 18.87 -7.82 8.67
C LEU A 140 18.86 -9.30 9.08
N VAL A 141 18.42 -9.62 10.30
CA VAL A 141 18.31 -11.01 10.77
C VAL A 141 17.27 -11.77 9.94
N GLU A 142 16.11 -11.17 9.67
CA GLU A 142 15.07 -11.77 8.83
C GLU A 142 15.58 -12.01 7.40
N ALA A 143 16.22 -11.01 6.79
CA ALA A 143 16.79 -11.13 5.44
C ALA A 143 17.88 -12.22 5.36
N SER A 144 18.73 -12.32 6.38
CA SER A 144 19.80 -13.34 6.44
C SER A 144 19.22 -14.74 6.61
N THR A 145 18.23 -14.90 7.48
CA THR A 145 17.58 -16.20 7.77
C THR A 145 16.78 -16.71 6.57
N THR A 146 16.09 -15.80 5.87
CA THR A 146 15.28 -16.13 4.69
C THR A 146 16.07 -16.13 3.37
N LYS A 147 17.38 -15.82 3.41
CA LYS A 147 18.24 -15.65 2.23
C LYS A 147 17.65 -14.69 1.19
N ARG A 148 17.05 -13.59 1.66
CA ARG A 148 16.32 -12.64 0.81
C ARG A 148 17.27 -11.84 -0.08
N ILE A 149 17.04 -11.88 -1.39
CA ILE A 149 17.82 -11.13 -2.39
C ILE A 149 17.17 -9.76 -2.63
N ASP A 150 17.95 -8.68 -2.54
CA ASP A 150 17.49 -7.34 -2.89
C ASP A 150 17.65 -7.08 -4.39
N GLN A 151 16.57 -6.65 -5.05
CA GLN A 151 16.56 -6.40 -6.49
C GLN A 151 16.99 -4.97 -6.87
N LEU A 152 17.25 -4.09 -5.90
CA LEU A 152 17.73 -2.72 -6.12
C LEU A 152 16.87 -1.93 -7.13
N LYS A 153 15.55 -2.11 -7.06
CA LYS A 153 14.60 -1.47 -7.98
C LYS A 153 14.25 -0.03 -7.61
N GLY A 154 14.45 0.34 -6.34
CA GLY A 154 14.06 1.65 -5.82
C GLY A 154 15.18 2.68 -5.87
N LEU A 155 14.87 3.87 -5.36
CA LEU A 155 15.82 4.98 -5.31
C LEU A 155 16.85 4.77 -4.20
N LYS A 156 16.39 4.44 -2.98
CA LYS A 156 17.23 4.39 -1.78
C LYS A 156 18.32 3.33 -1.87
N GLU A 157 18.00 2.14 -2.37
CA GLU A 157 18.98 1.05 -2.43
C GLU A 157 20.13 1.40 -3.39
N ASN A 158 19.80 2.02 -4.52
CA ASN A 158 20.80 2.47 -5.48
C ASN A 158 21.65 3.61 -4.91
N VAL A 159 21.05 4.56 -4.17
CA VAL A 159 21.82 5.61 -3.48
C VAL A 159 22.77 5.01 -2.44
N ILE A 160 22.31 4.09 -1.60
CA ILE A 160 23.12 3.45 -0.54
C ILE A 160 24.34 2.73 -1.13
N ILE A 161 24.15 2.03 -2.26
CA ILE A 161 25.23 1.27 -2.92
C ILE A 161 26.10 2.16 -3.84
N GLY A 162 25.68 3.40 -4.13
CA GLY A 162 26.38 4.29 -5.07
C GLY A 162 26.14 3.96 -6.54
N LYS A 163 25.02 3.28 -6.87
CA LYS A 163 24.59 3.03 -8.25
C LYS A 163 23.70 4.16 -8.77
N LEU A 164 23.63 4.25 -10.10
CA LEU A 164 22.72 5.16 -10.79
C LEU A 164 21.25 4.89 -10.39
N ILE A 165 20.59 5.93 -9.89
CA ILE A 165 19.20 5.86 -9.47
C ILE A 165 18.26 5.60 -10.66
N PRO A 166 17.21 4.78 -10.49
CA PRO A 166 16.25 4.45 -11.53
C PRO A 166 15.20 5.58 -11.71
N ALA A 167 15.65 6.79 -12.03
CA ALA A 167 14.76 7.94 -12.26
C ALA A 167 15.19 8.77 -13.47
N GLY A 168 14.29 9.62 -13.97
CA GLY A 168 14.55 10.52 -15.08
C GLY A 168 14.94 9.77 -16.36
N GLN A 169 16.02 10.19 -17.00
CA GLN A 169 16.51 9.60 -18.24
C GLN A 169 16.87 8.12 -18.07
N ILE A 170 17.55 7.78 -16.98
CA ILE A 170 18.04 6.42 -16.71
C ILE A 170 16.88 5.42 -16.63
N TYR A 171 15.75 5.84 -16.06
CA TYR A 171 14.54 5.01 -16.04
C TYR A 171 13.96 4.80 -17.45
N ARG A 172 13.92 5.84 -18.27
CA ARG A 172 13.43 5.77 -19.67
C ARG A 172 14.29 4.83 -20.51
N ASP A 173 15.61 4.91 -20.37
CA ASP A 173 16.56 4.07 -21.11
C ASP A 173 16.39 2.59 -20.70
N ARG A 174 16.25 2.30 -19.40
CA ARG A 174 15.99 0.93 -18.92
C ARG A 174 14.65 0.37 -19.43
N LEU A 175 13.61 1.20 -19.50
CA LEU A 175 12.32 0.79 -20.06
C LEU A 175 12.40 0.48 -21.55
N ALA A 176 13.16 1.27 -22.33
CA ALA A 176 13.37 1.02 -23.74
C ALA A 176 14.06 -0.34 -23.95
N GLN A 177 15.12 -0.62 -23.19
CA GLN A 177 15.84 -1.89 -23.23
C GLN A 177 14.97 -3.10 -22.82
N GLN A 178 14.04 -2.93 -21.88
CA GLN A 178 13.12 -4.00 -21.50
C GLN A 178 12.11 -4.32 -22.61
N LYS A 179 11.60 -3.30 -23.31
CA LYS A 179 10.68 -3.48 -24.44
C LYS A 179 11.35 -4.19 -25.62
N GLU A 180 12.63 -3.94 -25.84
CA GLU A 180 13.41 -4.63 -26.87
C GLU A 180 13.66 -6.10 -26.53
N LYS A 181 13.82 -6.44 -25.25
CA LYS A 181 14.02 -7.83 -24.80
C LYS A 181 12.74 -8.66 -24.72
N SER A 182 11.57 -8.03 -24.67
CA SER A 182 10.26 -8.70 -24.68
C SER A 182 9.67 -8.88 -26.09
N LYS A 183 10.35 -8.38 -27.13
CA LYS A 183 10.06 -8.67 -28.53
C LYS A 183 10.93 -9.81 -29.03
#